data_AF-A0A7X9D608-F1
#
_entry.id   AF-A0A7X9D608-F1
#
_cell.length_a   1.000
_cell.length_b   1.000
_cell.length_c   1.000
_cell.angle_alpha   90.00
_cell.angle_beta   90.00
_cell.angle_gamma   90.00
#
_symmetry.space_group_name_H-M   'P 1'
#
loop_
_entity.id
_entity.type
_entity.pdbx_description
1 polymer ?
#
loop_
_entity_poly.entity_id
_entity_poly.type
_entity_poly.pdbx_seq_one_letter_code
_entity_poly.pdbx_strand_id
1 'polypeptide(L)'
;MKKVLTLLFAIAILLFVSDNASAQSIVSDTTRNDGTRIVNVKPEGVCSVNIEIHIRRNRITYLHFTRGCDGNAKGIAALVEGMKVKDVIQKLEGITCGKKSTSCPDQLARALRMISEKKP
;
A
#
# COMPACT_ATOMS: atom_id res chain seq x y z
N MET A 1 1.80 15.92 -48.32
CA MET A 1 1.27 16.34 -47.00
C MET A 1 0.51 15.25 -46.24
N LYS A 2 -0.17 14.28 -46.89
CA LYS A 2 -0.91 13.22 -46.16
C LYS A 2 -0.04 12.10 -45.54
N LYS A 3 1.17 11.84 -46.06
CA LYS A 3 2.06 10.77 -45.55
C LYS A 3 2.81 11.13 -44.25
N VAL A 4 3.01 12.42 -43.96
CA VAL A 4 3.68 12.89 -42.73
C VAL A 4 2.72 12.83 -41.52
N LEU A 5 1.42 12.99 -41.76
CA LEU A 5 0.39 12.92 -40.73
C LEU A 5 0.16 11.50 -40.19
N THR A 6 0.36 10.48 -41.03
CA THR A 6 0.24 9.07 -40.61
C THR A 6 1.42 8.63 -39.72
N LEU A 7 2.60 9.23 -39.89
CA LEU A 7 3.79 8.92 -39.08
C LEU A 7 3.70 9.49 -37.66
N LEU A 8 3.04 10.63 -37.48
CA LEU A 8 2.78 11.21 -36.15
C LEU A 8 1.81 10.38 -35.32
N PHE A 9 0.85 9.69 -35.95
CA PHE A 9 -0.05 8.76 -35.26
C PHE A 9 0.66 7.47 -34.80
N ALA A 10 1.68 7.01 -35.54
CA ALA A 10 2.45 5.82 -35.16
C ALA A 10 3.36 6.07 -33.93
N ILE A 11 3.85 7.31 -33.74
CA ILE A 11 4.69 7.67 -32.58
C ILE A 11 3.86 7.74 -31.29
N ALA A 12 2.59 8.13 -31.37
CA ALA A 12 1.69 8.18 -30.21
C ALA A 12 1.34 6.79 -29.65
N ILE A 13 1.37 5.74 -30.47
CA ILE A 13 1.09 4.36 -30.04
C ILE A 13 2.30 3.75 -29.32
N LEU A 14 3.52 4.19 -29.62
CA LEU A 14 4.75 3.72 -28.95
C LEU A 14 4.93 4.30 -27.54
N LEU A 15 4.12 5.30 -27.14
CA LEU A 15 4.11 5.84 -25.78
C LEU A 15 3.15 5.11 -24.83
N PHE A 16 2.43 4.09 -25.31
CA PHE A 16 1.73 3.12 -24.45
C PHE A 16 2.72 2.08 -23.90
N VAL A 17 3.81 2.54 -23.27
CA VAL A 17 4.50 1.72 -22.28
C VAL A 17 3.82 2.01 -20.95
N SER A 18 2.66 1.41 -20.71
CA SER A 18 2.08 1.41 -19.36
C SER A 18 2.60 0.20 -18.60
N ASP A 19 3.71 0.45 -17.90
CA ASP A 19 4.07 -0.10 -16.59
C ASP A 19 3.53 -1.50 -16.24
N ASN A 20 4.36 -2.52 -16.43
CA ASN A 20 4.30 -3.73 -15.59
C ASN A 20 4.82 -3.40 -14.16
N ALA A 21 4.16 -2.46 -13.49
CA ALA A 21 4.41 -2.18 -12.08
C ALA A 21 3.66 -3.22 -11.25
N SER A 22 4.41 -4.11 -10.60
CA SER A 22 3.90 -5.05 -9.59
C SER A 22 3.04 -4.30 -8.58
N ALA A 23 1.73 -4.58 -8.57
CA ALA A 23 0.78 -3.93 -7.68
C ALA A 23 0.77 -4.62 -6.31
N GLN A 24 0.64 -3.83 -5.25
CA GLN A 24 0.42 -4.32 -3.90
C GLN A 24 -0.80 -5.27 -3.87
N SER A 25 -0.71 -6.37 -3.11
CA SER A 25 -1.77 -7.39 -3.07
C SER A 25 -2.11 -7.84 -1.66
N ILE A 26 -3.40 -8.08 -1.41
CA ILE A 26 -3.88 -8.72 -0.18
C ILE A 26 -3.65 -10.23 -0.30
N VAL A 27 -2.85 -10.78 0.61
CA VAL A 27 -2.49 -12.21 0.66
C VAL A 27 -3.55 -13.00 1.43
N SER A 28 -4.06 -12.44 2.53
CA SER A 28 -5.15 -13.04 3.29
C SER A 28 -5.98 -11.96 3.98
N ASP A 29 -7.27 -12.26 4.18
CA ASP A 29 -8.24 -11.37 4.81
C ASP A 29 -9.25 -12.23 5.57
N THR A 30 -9.14 -12.22 6.89
CA THR A 30 -9.96 -13.07 7.77
C THR A 30 -10.59 -12.22 8.86
N THR A 31 -11.77 -12.61 9.35
CA THR A 31 -12.42 -11.94 10.48
C THR A 31 -12.60 -12.93 11.61
N ARG A 32 -12.10 -12.58 12.80
CA ARG A 32 -12.28 -13.35 14.03
C ARG A 32 -13.69 -13.15 14.59
N ASN A 33 -14.12 -14.06 15.46
CA ASN A 33 -15.43 -14.02 16.12
C ASN A 33 -15.67 -12.76 16.97
N ASP A 34 -14.60 -12.10 17.42
CA ASP A 34 -14.65 -10.85 18.20
C ASP A 34 -14.78 -9.58 17.34
N GLY A 35 -14.91 -9.75 16.01
CA GLY A 35 -15.00 -8.70 15.01
C GLY A 35 -13.65 -8.11 14.59
N THR A 36 -12.53 -8.69 14.98
CA THR A 36 -11.20 -8.26 14.53
C THR A 36 -10.93 -8.79 13.12
N ARG A 37 -10.75 -7.89 12.16
CA ARG A 37 -10.31 -8.22 10.79
C ARG A 37 -8.79 -8.27 10.75
N ILE A 38 -8.22 -9.33 10.19
CA ILE A 38 -6.78 -9.58 10.08
C ILE A 38 -6.44 -9.69 8.61
N VAL A 39 -5.63 -8.75 8.14
CA VAL A 39 -5.25 -8.63 6.74
C VAL A 39 -3.74 -8.73 6.62
N ASN A 40 -3.27 -9.64 5.77
CA ASN A 40 -1.87 -9.71 5.36
C ASN A 40 -1.75 -9.14 3.96
N VAL A 41 -0.79 -8.23 3.78
CA VAL A 41 -0.57 -7.55 2.51
C VAL A 41 0.88 -7.72 2.11
N LYS A 42 1.11 -8.10 0.86
CA LYS A 42 2.43 -8.10 0.25
C LYS A 42 2.70 -6.70 -0.32
N PRO A 43 3.61 -5.92 0.29
CA PRO A 43 3.95 -4.60 -0.22
C PRO A 43 4.93 -4.72 -1.40
N GLU A 44 5.01 -3.66 -2.20
CA GLU A 44 5.84 -3.64 -3.41
C GLU A 44 6.78 -2.43 -3.40
N GLY A 45 7.98 -2.58 -3.96
CA GLY A 45 8.98 -1.51 -4.03
C GLY A 45 9.67 -1.14 -2.70
N VAL A 46 9.44 -1.89 -1.62
CA VAL A 46 9.97 -1.61 -0.27
C VAL A 46 10.80 -2.77 0.30
N CYS A 47 11.37 -2.58 1.49
CA CYS A 47 12.21 -3.62 2.14
C CYS A 47 11.39 -4.65 2.92
N SER A 48 10.20 -4.28 3.39
CA SER A 48 9.27 -5.22 4.01
C SER A 48 8.69 -6.17 2.96
N VAL A 49 8.41 -7.41 3.37
CA VAL A 49 7.85 -8.46 2.49
C VAL A 49 6.42 -8.85 2.88
N ASN A 50 5.95 -8.43 4.06
CA ASN A 50 4.59 -8.62 4.53
C ASN A 50 4.22 -7.52 5.52
N ILE A 51 2.98 -7.05 5.46
CA ILE A 51 2.36 -6.17 6.43
C ILE A 51 1.14 -6.89 7.00
N GLU A 52 1.20 -7.22 8.29
CA GLU A 52 0.06 -7.75 9.03
C GLU A 52 -0.65 -6.62 9.76
N ILE A 53 -1.95 -6.47 9.51
CA ILE A 53 -2.77 -5.38 10.04
C ILE A 53 -3.99 -5.99 10.71
N HIS A 54 -4.22 -5.67 11.99
CA HIS A 54 -5.48 -6.00 12.65
C HIS A 54 -6.31 -4.73 12.81
N ILE A 55 -7.58 -4.82 12.43
CA ILE A 55 -8.52 -3.70 12.48
C ILE A 55 -9.77 -4.15 13.22
N ARG A 56 -10.17 -3.35 14.20
CA ARG A 56 -11.43 -3.54 14.94
C ARG A 56 -12.11 -2.20 15.13
N ARG A 57 -13.40 -2.12 14.81
CA ARG A 57 -14.20 -0.87 14.91
C ARG A 57 -13.52 0.32 14.23
N ASN A 58 -13.00 0.11 13.02
CA ASN A 58 -12.30 1.11 12.20
C ASN A 58 -11.02 1.71 12.83
N ARG A 59 -10.40 0.98 13.77
CA ARG A 59 -9.13 1.34 14.39
C ARG A 59 -8.10 0.24 14.22
N ILE A 60 -6.84 0.62 14.04
CA ILE A 60 -5.72 -0.34 14.02
C ILE A 60 -5.49 -0.83 15.45
N THR A 61 -5.52 -2.13 15.68
CA THR A 61 -5.26 -2.74 16.99
C THR A 61 -3.94 -3.48 17.03
N TYR A 62 -3.35 -3.77 15.87
CA TYR A 62 -2.03 -4.39 15.74
C TYR A 62 -1.46 -4.08 14.36
N LEU A 63 -0.15 -3.89 14.30
CA LEU A 63 0.59 -3.72 13.06
C LEU A 63 1.95 -4.40 13.18
N HIS A 64 2.31 -5.20 12.19
CA HIS A 64 3.64 -5.78 12.08
C HIS A 64 4.15 -5.74 10.65
N PHE A 65 5.41 -5.34 10.48
CA PHE A 65 6.12 -5.45 9.22
C PHE A 65 7.12 -6.59 9.30
N THR A 66 7.03 -7.55 8.39
CA THR A 66 8.06 -8.57 8.22
C THR A 66 9.19 -8.00 7.38
N ARG A 67 10.42 -8.02 7.90
CA ARG A 67 11.65 -7.47 7.30
C ARG A 67 11.63 -5.94 7.16
N GLY A 68 12.83 -5.34 7.09
CA GLY A 68 13.03 -3.90 6.97
C GLY A 68 13.83 -3.36 8.15
N CYS A 69 13.71 -2.05 8.42
CA CYS A 69 14.30 -1.45 9.60
C CYS A 69 13.47 -1.81 10.83
N ASP A 70 13.96 -2.71 11.67
CA ASP A 70 13.25 -3.25 12.84
C ASP A 70 12.79 -2.14 13.81
N GLY A 71 13.68 -1.21 14.17
CA GLY A 71 13.36 -0.11 15.08
C GLY A 71 12.26 0.82 14.55
N ASN A 72 12.35 1.23 13.28
CA ASN A 72 11.32 2.06 12.66
C ASN A 72 10.00 1.32 12.47
N ALA A 73 10.04 0.03 12.11
CA ALA A 73 8.82 -0.78 11.97
C ALA A 73 8.06 -0.87 13.30
N LYS A 74 8.76 -1.16 14.40
CA LYS A 74 8.20 -1.16 15.76
C LYS A 74 7.69 0.22 16.17
N GLY A 75 8.45 1.27 15.87
CA GLY A 75 8.05 2.66 16.14
C GLY A 75 6.75 3.04 15.44
N ILE A 76 6.62 2.74 14.14
CA ILE A 76 5.38 2.99 13.38
C ILE A 76 4.22 2.19 13.99
N ALA A 77 4.43 0.90 14.29
CA ALA A 77 3.41 0.06 14.92
C ALA A 77 2.87 0.66 16.22
N ALA A 78 3.76 1.11 17.11
CA ALA A 78 3.37 1.75 18.36
C ALA A 78 2.65 3.09 18.13
N LEU A 79 3.09 3.90 17.17
CA LEU A 79 2.50 5.22 16.90
C LEU A 79 1.08 5.14 16.33
N VAL A 80 0.76 4.10 15.56
CA VAL A 80 -0.56 3.96 14.91
C VAL A 80 -1.54 3.09 15.71
N GLU A 81 -1.10 2.45 16.78
CA GLU A 81 -1.96 1.62 17.61
C GLU A 81 -3.12 2.46 18.18
N GLY A 82 -4.34 1.93 18.05
CA GLY A 82 -5.58 2.60 18.44
C GLY A 82 -6.04 3.69 17.48
N MET A 83 -5.24 4.13 16.50
CA MET A 83 -5.64 5.19 15.56
C MET A 83 -6.75 4.75 14.61
N LYS A 84 -7.58 5.71 14.16
CA LYS A 84 -8.57 5.43 13.10
C LYS A 84 -7.84 5.18 11.79
N VAL A 85 -8.33 4.22 11.00
CA VAL A 85 -7.74 3.85 9.70
C VAL A 85 -7.52 5.05 8.80
N LYS A 86 -8.53 5.93 8.67
CA LYS A 86 -8.45 7.14 7.84
C LYS A 86 -7.33 8.10 8.26
N ASP A 87 -7.08 8.23 9.57
CA ASP A 87 -6.09 9.17 10.10
C ASP A 87 -4.67 8.65 9.83
N VAL A 88 -4.49 7.32 9.85
CA VAL A 88 -3.22 6.67 9.52
C VAL A 88 -2.92 6.79 8.02
N ILE A 89 -3.92 6.58 7.16
CA ILE A 89 -3.77 6.81 5.70
C ILE A 89 -3.27 8.24 5.45
N GLN A 90 -3.98 9.23 5.99
CA GLN A 90 -3.64 10.65 5.78
C GLN A 90 -2.23 11.01 6.30
N LYS A 91 -1.79 10.41 7.41
CA LYS A 91 -0.47 10.69 7.99
C LYS A 91 0.69 10.08 7.20
N LEU A 92 0.48 8.92 6.58
CA LEU A 92 1.58 8.11 6.05
C LEU A 92 1.63 8.07 4.51
N GLU A 93 0.54 8.44 3.86
CA GLU A 93 0.46 8.49 2.40
C GLU A 93 1.55 9.41 1.81
N GLY A 94 2.20 8.90 0.76
CA GLY A 94 3.19 9.64 -0.01
C GLY A 94 4.58 9.72 0.63
N ILE A 95 4.79 9.20 1.84
CA ILE A 95 6.12 9.16 2.45
C ILE A 95 7.04 8.26 1.59
N THR A 96 8.16 8.80 1.12
CA THR A 96 9.14 8.07 0.31
C THR A 96 10.33 7.59 1.13
N CYS A 97 11.14 6.68 0.58
CA CYS A 97 12.36 6.18 1.23
C CYS A 97 13.58 6.32 0.31
N GLY A 98 14.40 7.35 0.57
CA GLY A 98 15.56 7.64 -0.27
C GLY A 98 15.14 7.92 -1.71
N LYS A 99 15.70 7.16 -2.66
CA LYS A 99 15.37 7.28 -4.09
C LYS A 99 14.12 6.50 -4.53
N LYS A 100 13.45 5.79 -3.62
CA LYS A 100 12.26 4.99 -3.94
C LYS A 100 11.02 5.87 -4.04
N SER A 101 10.11 5.55 -4.95
CA SER A 101 8.81 6.23 -5.13
C SER A 101 7.77 5.91 -4.03
N THR A 102 8.14 5.12 -3.02
CA THR A 102 7.29 4.67 -1.92
C THR A 102 8.14 4.32 -0.70
N SER A 103 7.52 4.13 0.47
CA SER A 103 8.14 3.60 1.68
C SER A 103 7.24 2.56 2.36
N CYS A 104 7.74 1.86 3.39
CA CYS A 104 6.90 0.96 4.21
C CYS A 104 5.67 1.67 4.81
N PRO A 105 5.78 2.88 5.42
CA PRO A 105 4.59 3.60 5.88
C PRO A 105 3.63 3.98 4.74
N ASP A 106 4.12 4.38 3.57
CA ASP A 106 3.25 4.66 2.42
C ASP A 106 2.54 3.39 1.91
N GLN A 107 3.24 2.24 1.87
CA GLN A 107 2.64 0.95 1.54
C GLN A 107 1.57 0.54 2.56
N LEU A 108 1.72 0.89 3.85
CA LEU A 108 0.66 0.72 4.83
C LEU A 108 -0.56 1.60 4.51
N ALA A 109 -0.37 2.87 4.14
CA ALA A 109 -1.47 3.76 3.76
C ALA A 109 -2.24 3.23 2.54
N ARG A 110 -1.54 2.69 1.53
CA ARG A 110 -2.15 2.04 0.37
C ARG A 110 -2.94 0.78 0.76
N ALA A 111 -2.37 -0.08 1.60
CA ALA A 111 -3.03 -1.27 2.12
C ALA A 111 -4.34 -0.93 2.84
N LEU A 112 -4.31 0.07 3.72
CA LEU A 112 -5.47 0.53 4.47
C LEU A 112 -6.58 1.10 3.57
N ARG A 113 -6.23 1.74 2.44
CA ARG A 113 -7.23 2.16 1.43
C ARG A 113 -7.90 0.98 0.77
N MET A 114 -7.14 0.00 0.29
CA MET A 114 -7.68 -1.22 -0.32
C MET A 114 -8.65 -1.95 0.63
N ILE A 115 -8.29 -1.99 1.92
CA ILE A 115 -9.12 -2.58 2.99
C ILE A 115 -10.42 -1.79 3.21
N SER A 116 -10.36 -0.46 3.12
CA SER A 116 -11.49 0.45 3.37
C SER A 116 -12.47 0.53 2.19
N GLU A 117 -11.98 0.39 0.96
CA GLU A 117 -12.77 0.41 -0.27
C GLU A 117 -13.52 -0.90 -0.51
N LYS A 118 -12.94 -2.04 -0.07
CA LYS A 118 -13.68 -3.29 0.11
C LYS A 118 -14.61 -3.18 1.31
N LYS A 119 -15.75 -2.49 1.15
CA LYS A 119 -16.91 -2.76 2.00
C LYS A 119 -17.36 -4.22 1.75
N PRO A 120 -17.62 -5.01 2.81
CA PRO A 120 -18.30 -6.29 2.64
C PRO A 120 -19.68 -6.10 2.03
#